data_AF-A0A7R9WNC6-F1
#
_entry.id   AF-A0A7R9WNC6-F1
#
_cell.length_a   1.000
_cell.length_b   1.000
_cell.length_c   1.000
_cell.angle_alpha   90.00
_cell.angle_beta   90.00
_cell.angle_gamma   90.00
#
_symmetry.space_group_name_H-M   'P 1'
#
loop_
_entity.id
_entity.type
_entity.pdbx_description
1 polymer ?
#
loop_
_entity_poly.entity_id
_entity_poly.type
_entity_poly.pdbx_seq_one_letter_code
_entity_poly.pdbx_strand_id
1 'polypeptide(L)'
;MGKKVVFDEDRNQCLEIESTKDLPELHKARLWYTKAELAESQHNDQRAMKDAMRGIEGEEFDPRGLEARSPEQDFLRKNTTIEVIQAVIDEQQRQKTEGVFDDEIISAISQELTYNSRKKARKLGKEDGMCIPEVACSMM
;
A
#
# COMPACT_ATOMS: atom_id res chain seq x y z
N MET A 1 9.25 -30.31 -12.89
CA MET A 1 8.74 -29.00 -12.43
C MET A 1 9.42 -28.71 -11.10
N GLY A 2 10.22 -27.64 -11.01
CA GLY A 2 10.97 -27.32 -9.79
C GLY A 2 10.07 -26.59 -8.79
N LYS A 3 9.87 -27.16 -7.60
CA LYS A 3 9.23 -26.48 -6.48
C LYS A 3 10.16 -25.37 -5.97
N LYS A 4 9.63 -24.18 -5.72
CA LYS A 4 10.40 -23.10 -5.07
C LYS A 4 10.26 -23.26 -3.57
N VAL A 5 11.40 -23.32 -2.88
CA VAL A 5 11.47 -23.31 -1.43
C VAL A 5 11.83 -21.89 -1.00
N VAL A 6 11.05 -21.31 -0.09
CA VAL A 6 11.34 -20.01 0.52
C VAL A 6 11.48 -20.22 2.02
N PHE A 7 12.49 -19.58 2.60
CA PHE A 7 12.70 -19.61 4.04
C PHE A 7 11.85 -18.53 4.71
N ASP A 8 11.02 -18.92 5.67
CA ASP A 8 10.20 -18.03 6.49
C ASP A 8 10.97 -17.71 7.78
N GLU A 9 11.45 -16.48 7.91
CA GLU A 9 12.24 -16.01 9.06
C GLU A 9 11.44 -15.98 10.37
N ASP A 10 10.13 -15.70 10.30
CA ASP A 10 9.27 -15.62 11.49
C ASP A 10 8.99 -17.00 12.08
N ARG A 11 8.92 -18.02 11.22
CA ARG A 11 8.64 -19.41 11.60
C ARG A 11 9.87 -20.30 11.63
N ASN A 12 11.03 -19.75 11.26
CA ASN A 12 12.31 -20.46 11.17
C ASN A 12 12.20 -21.80 10.41
N GLN A 13 11.46 -21.81 9.30
CA GLN A 13 11.18 -23.03 8.54
C GLN A 13 11.19 -22.78 7.03
N CYS A 14 11.59 -23.80 6.27
CA CYS A 14 11.48 -23.79 4.82
C CYS A 14 10.04 -24.14 4.40
N LEU A 15 9.39 -23.24 3.68
CA LEU A 15 8.07 -23.46 3.11
C LEU A 15 8.20 -23.82 1.62
N GLU A 16 7.56 -24.91 1.23
CA GLU A 16 7.36 -25.20 -0.19
C GLU A 16 6.22 -24.31 -0.72
N ILE A 17 6.53 -23.49 -1.71
CA ILE A 17 5.54 -22.65 -2.39
C ILE A 17 5.16 -23.35 -3.70
N GLU A 18 3.86 -23.59 -3.87
CA GLU A 18 3.32 -24.11 -5.12
C GLU A 18 3.59 -23.14 -6.27
N SER A 19 3.89 -23.70 -7.45
CA SER A 19 4.06 -22.86 -8.63
C SER A 19 2.75 -22.13 -8.92
N THR A 20 2.83 -20.86 -9.29
CA THR A 20 1.65 -20.10 -9.70
C THR A 20 0.93 -20.72 -10.90
N LYS A 21 1.61 -21.54 -11.70
CA LYS A 21 1.00 -22.32 -12.79
C LYS A 21 0.03 -23.39 -12.31
N ASP A 22 0.33 -23.98 -11.15
CA ASP A 22 -0.36 -25.14 -10.59
C ASP A 22 -1.51 -24.73 -9.66
N LEU A 23 -1.62 -23.43 -9.32
CA LEU A 23 -2.72 -22.91 -8.53
C LEU A 23 -4.07 -23.02 -9.27
N PRO A 24 -5.17 -23.35 -8.56
CA PRO A 24 -6.52 -23.27 -9.10
C PRO A 24 -6.84 -21.86 -9.61
N GLU A 25 -7.64 -21.75 -10.69
CA GLU A 25 -7.97 -20.44 -11.29
C GLU A 25 -8.65 -19.48 -10.32
N LEU A 26 -9.43 -19.99 -9.36
CA LEU A 26 -10.01 -19.18 -8.29
C LEU A 26 -8.93 -18.54 -7.39
N HIS A 27 -7.84 -19.24 -7.11
CA HIS A 27 -6.72 -18.72 -6.31
C HIS A 27 -5.86 -17.75 -7.13
N LYS A 28 -5.66 -18.02 -8.42
CA LYS A 28 -4.99 -17.10 -9.35
C LYS A 28 -5.75 -15.79 -9.48
N ALA A 29 -7.08 -15.85 -9.65
CA ALA A 29 -7.96 -14.67 -9.70
C ALA A 29 -7.92 -13.84 -8.41
N ARG A 30 -7.63 -14.43 -7.25
CA ARG A 30 -7.46 -13.69 -5.98
C ARG A 30 -6.11 -13.00 -5.88
N LEU A 31 -5.06 -13.63 -6.41
CA LEU A 31 -3.68 -13.11 -6.34
C LEU A 31 -3.34 -12.15 -7.49
N TRP A 32 -3.97 -12.34 -8.65
CA TRP A 32 -3.71 -11.62 -9.89
C TRP A 32 -5.03 -11.13 -10.49
N TYR A 33 -4.98 -10.04 -11.26
CA TYR A 33 -6.12 -9.58 -12.05
C TYR A 33 -6.63 -10.73 -12.93
N THR A 34 -7.93 -10.98 -12.86
CA THR A 34 -8.61 -11.79 -13.86
C THR A 34 -8.48 -11.12 -15.23
N LYS A 35 -8.70 -11.90 -16.31
CA LYS A 35 -8.71 -11.33 -17.66
C LYS A 35 -9.73 -10.20 -17.82
N ALA A 36 -10.85 -10.28 -17.11
CA ALA A 36 -11.88 -9.24 -17.12
C ALA A 36 -11.39 -7.97 -16.42
N GLU A 37 -10.85 -8.08 -15.21
CA GLU A 37 -10.31 -6.94 -14.46
C GLU A 37 -9.14 -6.29 -15.19
N LEU A 38 -8.26 -7.09 -15.82
CA LEU A 38 -7.16 -6.55 -16.62
C LEU A 38 -7.66 -5.77 -17.84
N ALA A 39 -8.69 -6.28 -18.52
CA ALA A 39 -9.29 -5.60 -19.67
C ALA A 39 -10.00 -4.30 -19.25
N GLU A 40 -10.65 -4.30 -18.09
CA GLU A 40 -11.29 -3.12 -17.51
C GLU A 40 -10.25 -2.07 -17.10
N SER A 41 -9.19 -2.46 -16.40
CA SER A 41 -8.05 -1.58 -16.05
C SER A 41 -7.46 -0.94 -17.30
N GLN A 42 -7.16 -1.72 -18.34
CA GLN A 42 -6.62 -1.20 -19.61
C GLN A 42 -7.58 -0.23 -20.31
N HIS A 43 -8.89 -0.48 -20.23
CA HIS A 43 -9.90 0.44 -20.77
C HIS A 43 -9.90 1.78 -20.02
N ASN A 44 -9.76 1.73 -18.69
CA ASN A 44 -9.73 2.91 -17.85
C ASN A 44 -8.43 3.71 -18.03
N ASP A 45 -7.28 3.04 -18.15
CA ASP A 45 -6.00 3.69 -18.47
C ASP A 45 -6.07 4.46 -19.80
N GLN A 46 -6.67 3.85 -20.82
CA GLN A 46 -6.87 4.50 -22.12
C GLN A 46 -7.82 5.70 -22.04
N ARG A 47 -8.82 5.65 -21.15
CA ARG A 47 -9.73 6.77 -20.91
C ARG A 47 -9.01 7.91 -20.18
N ALA A 48 -8.34 7.60 -19.08
CA ALA A 48 -7.56 8.56 -18.29
C ALA A 48 -6.50 9.27 -19.15
N MET A 49 -5.80 8.53 -20.02
CA MET A 49 -4.83 9.12 -20.95
C MET A 49 -5.49 10.11 -21.94
N LYS A 50 -6.69 9.80 -22.45
CA LYS A 50 -7.44 10.69 -23.34
C LYS A 50 -7.96 11.93 -22.62
N ASP A 51 -8.39 11.79 -21.37
CA ASP A 51 -8.89 12.90 -20.56
C ASP A 51 -7.75 13.84 -20.17
N ALA A 52 -6.59 13.29 -19.80
CA ALA A 52 -5.36 14.06 -19.57
C ALA A 52 -4.92 14.84 -20.83
N MET A 53 -4.98 14.24 -22.01
CA MET A 53 -4.71 14.93 -23.29
C MET A 53 -5.69 16.07 -23.57
N ARG A 54 -6.89 16.04 -22.99
CA ARG A 54 -7.93 17.07 -23.12
C ARG A 54 -7.88 18.10 -21.97
N GLY A 55 -6.99 17.93 -21.00
CA GLY A 55 -6.92 18.77 -19.80
C GLY A 55 -8.10 18.56 -18.84
N ILE A 56 -8.78 17.42 -18.91
CA ILE A 56 -9.86 17.03 -18.01
C ILE A 56 -9.22 16.22 -16.88
N GLU A 57 -9.44 16.64 -15.63
CA GLU A 57 -9.12 15.80 -14.47
C GLU A 57 -10.10 14.61 -14.45
N GLY A 58 -9.59 13.42 -14.81
CA GLY A 58 -10.34 12.18 -14.71
C GLY A 58 -10.27 11.61 -13.29
N GLU A 59 -11.35 10.96 -12.86
CA GLU A 59 -11.30 10.10 -11.68
C GLU A 59 -10.46 8.85 -12.01
N GLU A 60 -9.36 8.63 -11.30
CA GLU A 60 -8.61 7.37 -11.37
C GLU A 60 -9.49 6.25 -10.81
N PHE A 61 -9.83 5.29 -11.67
CA PHE A 61 -10.60 4.11 -11.30
C PHE A 61 -9.76 2.85 -11.53
N ASP A 62 -9.39 2.20 -10.43
CA ASP A 62 -8.85 0.84 -10.43
C ASP A 62 -9.95 -0.11 -9.93
N PRO A 63 -10.32 -1.16 -10.69
CA PRO A 63 -11.33 -2.15 -10.29
C PRO A 63 -11.02 -2.87 -8.96
N ARG A 64 -9.77 -2.86 -8.48
CA ARG A 64 -9.40 -3.40 -7.16
C ARG A 64 -9.10 -2.34 -6.09
N GLY A 65 -9.06 -1.06 -6.47
CA GLY A 65 -8.71 0.04 -5.55
C GLY A 65 -7.29 -0.06 -4.96
N LEU A 66 -6.39 -0.82 -5.58
CA LEU A 66 -5.01 -0.99 -5.14
C LEU A 66 -4.06 0.06 -5.72
N GLU A 67 -4.46 0.65 -6.85
CA GLU A 67 -3.69 1.61 -7.64
C GLU A 67 -4.35 2.98 -7.72
N ALA A 68 -5.62 3.12 -7.33
CA ALA A 68 -6.33 4.39 -7.32
C ALA A 68 -5.67 5.34 -6.30
N ARG A 69 -4.85 6.28 -6.80
CA ARG A 69 -4.30 7.38 -5.99
C ARG A 69 -5.29 8.51 -6.07
N SER A 70 -6.32 8.47 -5.22
CA SER A 70 -7.20 9.63 -5.16
C SER A 70 -6.36 10.88 -4.84
N PRO A 71 -6.64 12.04 -5.48
CA PRO A 71 -5.92 13.28 -5.18
C PRO A 71 -5.88 13.59 -3.67
N GLU A 72 -6.93 13.19 -2.94
CA GLU A 72 -7.01 13.30 -1.48
C GLU A 72 -6.02 12.38 -0.74
N GLN A 73 -5.86 11.14 -1.16
CA GLN A 73 -4.88 10.21 -0.56
C GLN A 73 -3.44 10.64 -0.86
N ASP A 74 -3.17 11.13 -2.07
CA ASP A 74 -1.87 11.67 -2.43
C ASP A 74 -1.56 12.97 -1.66
N PHE A 75 -2.57 13.83 -1.45
CA PHE A 75 -2.48 14.99 -0.58
C PHE A 75 -2.18 14.58 0.87
N LEU A 76 -2.86 13.57 1.39
CA LEU A 76 -2.64 13.06 2.74
C LEU A 76 -1.20 12.56 2.92
N ARG A 77 -0.66 11.79 1.96
CA ARG A 77 0.73 11.32 1.99
C ARG A 77 1.74 12.47 1.96
N LYS A 78 1.50 13.48 1.11
CA LYS A 78 2.33 14.69 1.06
C LYS A 78 2.31 15.42 2.40
N ASN A 79 1.13 15.59 3.00
CA ASN A 79 0.99 16.21 4.31
C ASN A 79 1.69 15.42 5.42
N THR A 80 1.53 14.11 5.47
CA THR A 80 2.25 13.27 6.44
C THR A 80 3.76 13.38 6.27
N THR A 81 4.25 13.48 5.03
CA THR A 81 5.68 13.71 4.77
C THR A 81 6.14 15.07 5.31
N ILE A 82 5.34 16.12 5.10
CA ILE A 82 5.61 17.46 5.61
C ILE A 82 5.59 17.45 7.16
N GLU A 83 4.64 16.78 7.79
CA GLU A 83 4.55 16.64 9.25
C GLU A 83 5.80 15.99 9.83
N VAL A 84 6.31 14.91 9.22
CA VAL A 84 7.55 14.25 9.66
C VAL A 84 8.75 15.20 9.54
N ILE A 85 8.88 15.89 8.41
CA ILE A 85 9.97 16.85 8.19
C ILE A 85 9.91 17.98 9.22
N GLN A 86 8.72 18.53 9.45
CA GLN A 86 8.53 19.61 10.41
C GLN A 86 8.91 19.17 11.83
N ALA A 87 8.47 17.99 12.27
CA ALA A 87 8.81 17.45 13.58
C ALA A 87 10.32 17.26 13.77
N VAL A 88 11.02 16.81 12.71
CA VAL A 88 12.49 16.69 12.72
C VAL A 88 13.16 18.07 12.81
N ILE A 89 12.69 19.05 12.04
CA ILE A 89 13.24 20.42 12.06
C ILE A 89 13.04 21.06 13.43
N ASP A 90 11.85 20.92 14.01
CA ASP A 90 11.51 21.47 15.33
C ASP A 90 12.42 20.87 16.41
N GLU A 91 12.64 19.54 16.38
CA GLU A 91 13.56 18.88 17.31
C GLU A 91 15.01 19.33 17.10
N GLN A 92 15.47 19.44 15.84
CA GLN A 92 16.81 19.95 15.54
C GLN A 92 16.99 21.39 16.04
N GLN A 93 15.97 22.24 15.93
CA GLN A 93 16.01 23.60 16.46
C GLN A 93 16.02 23.64 17.99
N ARG A 94 15.23 22.77 18.65
CA ARG A 94 15.24 22.59 20.10
C ARG A 94 16.63 22.18 20.59
N GLN A 95 17.19 21.12 20.03
CA GLN A 95 18.54 20.63 20.33
C GLN A 95 19.60 21.71 20.12
N LYS A 96 19.54 22.44 19.00
CA LYS A 96 20.42 23.57 18.73
C LYS A 96 20.32 24.68 19.78
N THR A 97 19.13 24.95 20.30
CA THR A 97 18.88 26.00 21.31
C THR A 97 19.42 25.59 22.67
N GLU A 98 19.35 24.30 22.98
CA GLU A 98 19.86 23.70 24.22
C GLU A 98 21.36 23.35 24.16
N GLY A 99 21.97 23.45 22.98
CA GLY A 99 23.38 23.08 22.76
C GLY A 99 23.63 21.57 22.85
N VAL A 100 22.58 20.76 22.71
CA VAL A 100 22.63 19.30 22.69
C VAL A 100 22.59 18.84 21.24
N PHE A 101 23.19 17.69 20.93
CA PHE A 101 23.08 17.06 19.62
C PHE A 101 22.92 15.56 19.82
N ASP A 102 21.72 15.06 19.54
CA ASP A 102 21.33 13.67 19.73
C ASP A 102 20.56 13.18 18.49
N ASP A 103 21.28 12.45 17.64
CA ASP A 103 20.78 11.88 16.40
C ASP A 103 19.80 10.72 16.65
N GLU A 104 19.89 10.03 17.81
CA GLU A 104 19.01 8.91 18.14
C GLU A 104 17.59 9.42 18.40
N ILE A 105 17.46 10.56 19.09
CA ILE A 105 16.16 11.20 19.34
C ILE A 105 15.51 11.66 18.03
N ILE A 106 16.28 12.30 17.14
CA ILE A 106 15.78 12.76 15.83
C ILE A 106 15.29 11.56 15.01
N SER A 107 16.08 10.48 15.00
CA SER A 107 15.71 9.23 14.32
C SER A 107 14.43 8.63 14.91
N ALA A 108 14.32 8.56 16.24
CA ALA A 108 13.16 8.00 16.93
C ALA A 108 11.86 8.73 16.58
N ILE A 109 11.86 10.07 16.53
CA ILE A 109 10.69 10.88 16.16
C ILE A 109 10.22 10.53 14.73
N SER A 110 11.14 10.45 13.78
CA SER A 110 10.81 10.11 12.39
C SER A 110 10.21 8.71 12.27
N GLN A 111 10.77 7.73 13.01
CA GLN A 111 10.33 6.35 13.01
C GLN A 111 8.95 6.21 13.65
N GLU A 112 8.69 6.91 14.75
CA GLU A 112 7.40 6.88 15.45
C GLU A 112 6.26 7.44 14.58
N LEU A 113 6.46 8.61 13.97
CA LEU A 113 5.46 9.21 13.09
C LEU A 113 5.19 8.35 11.86
N THR A 114 6.24 7.76 11.29
CA THR A 114 6.11 6.82 10.18
C THR A 114 5.36 5.55 10.60
N TYR A 115 5.67 5.00 11.78
CA TYR A 115 5.00 3.82 12.32
C TYR A 115 3.50 4.08 12.55
N ASN A 116 3.16 5.21 13.16
CA ASN A 116 1.77 5.61 13.40
C ASN A 116 0.98 5.77 12.10
N SER A 117 1.62 6.34 11.06
CA SER A 117 1.02 6.47 9.74
C SER A 117 0.76 5.11 9.08
N ARG A 118 1.73 4.19 9.15
CA ARG A 118 1.54 2.80 8.66
C ARG A 118 0.44 2.07 9.43
N LYS A 119 0.35 2.27 10.74
CA LYS A 119 -0.69 1.66 11.58
C LYS A 119 -2.09 2.16 11.20
N LYS A 120 -2.26 3.45 10.93
CA LYS A 120 -3.51 4.05 10.42
C LYS A 120 -3.87 3.47 9.05
N ALA A 121 -2.92 3.46 8.11
CA ALA A 121 -3.12 2.89 6.77
C ALA A 121 -3.52 1.40 6.84
N ARG A 122 -2.87 0.62 7.71
CA ARG A 122 -3.22 -0.80 7.93
C ARG A 122 -4.62 -0.97 8.51
N LYS A 123 -5.08 -0.03 9.33
CA LYS A 123 -6.45 -0.06 9.88
C LYS A 123 -7.47 0.22 8.79
N LEU A 124 -7.26 1.27 7.99
CA LEU A 124 -8.11 1.61 6.84
C LEU A 124 -8.18 0.45 5.84
N GLY A 125 -7.03 -0.11 5.45
CA GLY A 125 -7.01 -1.26 4.52
C GLY A 125 -7.69 -2.52 5.08
N LYS A 126 -7.78 -2.69 6.41
CA LYS A 126 -8.58 -3.76 7.02
C LYS A 126 -10.08 -3.47 6.96
N GLU A 127 -10.48 -2.21 7.17
CA GLU A 127 -11.86 -1.76 7.06
C GLU A 127 -12.35 -1.89 5.61
N ASP A 128 -11.52 -1.51 4.63
CA ASP A 128 -11.80 -1.68 3.19
C ASP A 128 -11.90 -3.15 2.79
N GLY A 129 -10.99 -3.99 3.31
CA GLY A 129 -11.03 -5.45 3.10
C GLY A 129 -12.27 -6.13 3.68
N MET A 130 -12.92 -5.54 4.68
CA MET A 130 -14.20 -6.01 5.24
C MET A 130 -15.42 -5.55 4.43
N CYS A 131 -15.31 -4.50 3.62
CA CYS A 131 -16.34 -4.08 2.67
C CYS A 131 -16.41 -4.97 1.42
N ILE A 132 -15.52 -5.95 1.28
CA ILE A 132 -15.67 -7.03 0.29
C ILE A 132 -16.71 -8.00 0.86
N PRO A 133 -17.92 -8.13 0.25
CA PRO A 133 -18.96 -8.98 0.80
C PRO A 133 -18.45 -10.41 0.99
N GLU A 134 -18.70 -10.95 2.19
CA GLU A 134 -18.42 -12.33 2.57
C GLU A 134 -19.19 -13.31 1.66
N VAL A 135 -18.63 -13.66 0.50
CA VAL A 135 -19.19 -14.74 -0.35
C VAL A 135 -18.50 -16.09 -0.04
N ALA A 136 -17.64 -16.19 0.97
CA ALA A 136 -16.77 -17.35 1.13
C ALA A 136 -16.68 -17.96 2.55
N CYS A 137 -17.75 -17.88 3.36
CA CYS A 137 -17.81 -18.64 4.63
C CYS A 137 -19.00 -19.62 4.74
N SER A 138 -19.66 -19.97 3.64
CA SER A 138 -20.70 -21.01 3.63
C SER A 138 -20.39 -22.09 2.60
N MET A 139 -19.26 -22.80 2.74
CA MET A 139 -19.12 -24.19 2.28
C MET A 139 -18.02 -24.86 3.13
N MET A 140 -18.32 -25.09 4.41
CA MET A 140 -17.84 -26.28 5.12
C MET A 140 -18.94 -27.34 5.07
#